data_AF-A0A7D5RHM9-F1
#
_entry.id   AF-A0A7D5RHM9-F1
#
_cell.length_a   1.000
_cell.length_b   1.000
_cell.length_c   1.000
_cell.angle_alpha   90.00
_cell.angle_beta   90.00
_cell.angle_gamma   90.00
#
_symmetry.space_group_name_H-M   'P 1'
#
loop_
_entity.id
_entity.type
_entity.pdbx_description
1 polymer ?
#
loop_
_entity_poly.entity_id
_entity_poly.type
_entity_poly.pdbx_seq_one_letter_code
_entity_poly.pdbx_strand_id
1 'polypeptide(L)' 'MLTLLPDSIREVMVVGHYPTVVELHNHLAGNKQLTILNTGELAVLMFTSSWGALSGGMANHEYTYHLPI' A
#
# COMPACT_ATOMS: atom_id res chain seq x y z
N MET A 1 10.15 -1.60 -7.79
CA MET A 1 10.65 -0.20 -7.83
C MET A 1 10.45 0.58 -6.53
N LEU A 2 9.59 0.15 -5.57
CA LEU A 2 9.54 0.80 -4.24
C LEU A 2 10.84 0.60 -3.42
N THR A 3 11.49 -0.55 -3.60
CA THR A 3 12.74 -0.93 -2.89
C THR A 3 13.97 -0.11 -3.28
N LEU A 4 13.85 0.79 -4.25
CA LEU A 4 14.94 1.68 -4.70
C LEU A 4 14.84 3.08 -4.10
N LEU A 5 13.78 3.38 -3.34
CA LEU A 5 13.59 4.68 -2.73
C LEU A 5 14.57 4.89 -1.57
N PRO A 6 15.13 6.10 -1.39
CA PRO A 6 15.97 6.42 -0.24
C PRO A 6 15.12 6.54 1.04
N ASP A 7 15.68 6.15 2.18
CA ASP A 7 15.01 6.20 3.50
C ASP A 7 14.69 7.63 3.99
N SER A 8 15.21 8.65 3.31
CA SER A 8 14.79 10.04 3.53
C SER A 8 13.35 10.31 3.09
N ILE A 9 12.78 9.51 2.18
CA ILE A 9 11.37 9.60 1.77
C ILE A 9 10.53 8.91 2.84
N ARG A 10 9.61 9.65 3.46
CA ARG A 10 8.77 9.13 4.54
C ARG A 10 7.44 8.56 4.06
N GLU A 11 6.96 9.04 2.93
CA GLU A 11 5.59 8.76 2.47
C GLU A 11 5.55 8.77 0.94
N VAL A 12 4.79 7.85 0.35
CA VAL A 12 4.64 7.69 -1.10
C VAL A 12 3.19 7.39 -1.42
N MET A 13 2.65 8.10 -2.39
CA MET A 13 1.35 7.78 -2.98
C MET A 13 1.55 6.99 -4.27
N VAL A 14 0.99 5.79 -4.32
CA VAL A 14 0.96 4.97 -5.54
C VAL A 14 -0.42 5.11 -6.17
N VAL A 15 -0.45 5.61 -7.41
CA VAL A 15 -1.68 5.72 -8.21
C VAL A 15 -1.63 4.69 -9.32
N GLY A 16 -2.68 3.90 -9.46
CA GLY A 16 -2.75 2.84 -10.45
C GLY A 16 -4.18 2.35 -10.67
N HIS A 17 -4.28 1.21 -11.34
CA HIS A 17 -5.56 0.63 -11.75
C HIS A 17 -5.84 -0.68 -11.01
N TYR A 18 -7.13 -1.00 -10.85
CA TYR A 18 -7.58 -2.34 -10.50
C TYR A 18 -7.26 -3.33 -11.65
N PRO A 19 -6.80 -4.56 -11.38
CA PRO A 19 -6.60 -5.18 -10.06
C PRO A 19 -5.22 -4.93 -9.44
N THR A 20 -4.27 -4.35 -10.18
CA THR A 20 -2.86 -4.26 -9.77
C THR A 20 -2.65 -3.56 -8.43
N VAL A 21 -3.41 -2.50 -8.13
CA VAL A 21 -3.30 -1.82 -6.82
C VAL A 21 -3.77 -2.70 -5.66
N VAL A 22 -4.77 -3.56 -5.89
CA VAL A 22 -5.26 -4.53 -4.90
C VAL A 22 -4.24 -5.66 -4.70
N GLU A 23 -3.65 -6.16 -5.79
CA GLU A 23 -2.59 -7.17 -5.73
C GLU A 23 -1.35 -6.66 -5.01
N LEU A 24 -0.91 -5.43 -5.31
CA LEU A 24 0.21 -4.79 -4.63
C LEU A 24 -0.08 -4.62 -3.14
N HIS A 25 -1.27 -4.11 -2.79
CA HIS A 25 -1.70 -4.01 -1.40
C HIS A 25 -1.61 -5.37 -0.71
N ASN A 26 -2.21 -6.41 -1.30
CA ASN A 26 -2.30 -7.75 -0.73
C ASN A 26 -0.95 -8.47 -0.65
N HIS A 27 -0.03 -8.16 -1.54
CA HIS A 27 1.35 -8.62 -1.48
C HIS A 27 2.07 -8.00 -0.28
N LEU A 28 1.90 -6.70 -0.05
CA LEU A 28 2.62 -5.96 1.01
C LEU A 28 1.98 -6.12 2.39
N ALA A 29 0.66 -6.16 2.48
CA ALA A 29 -0.09 -6.15 3.74
C ALA A 29 -0.17 -7.54 4.38
N GLY A 30 0.43 -7.69 5.56
CA GLY A 30 0.42 -8.96 6.32
C GLY A 30 -0.88 -9.20 7.10
N ASN A 31 -1.65 -8.15 7.40
CA ASN A 31 -2.75 -8.19 8.36
C ASN A 31 -4.15 -8.03 7.75
N LYS A 32 -4.28 -7.64 6.47
CA LYS A 32 -5.57 -7.47 5.80
C LYS A 32 -5.44 -7.71 4.30
N GLN A 33 -6.39 -8.45 3.75
CA GLN A 33 -6.51 -8.68 2.32
C GLN A 33 -7.72 -7.89 1.80
N LEU A 34 -7.52 -7.07 0.78
CA LEU A 34 -8.59 -6.37 0.07
C LEU A 34 -9.13 -7.27 -1.03
N THR A 35 -10.45 -7.35 -1.15
CA THR A 35 -11.15 -8.01 -2.26
C THR A 35 -11.42 -7.04 -3.40
N ILE A 36 -11.65 -5.77 -3.08
CA ILE A 36 -11.91 -4.69 -4.04
C ILE A 36 -11.39 -3.36 -3.48
N LEU A 37 -11.09 -2.43 -4.39
CA LEU A 37 -10.84 -1.01 -4.13
C LEU A 37 -11.51 -0.24 -5.26
N ASN A 38 -12.52 0.57 -4.95
CA ASN A 38 -13.26 1.34 -5.96
C ASN A 38 -12.42 2.51 -6.50
N THR A 39 -12.83 3.04 -7.65
CA THR A 39 -12.20 4.24 -8.24
C THR A 39 -12.25 5.40 -7.25
N GLY A 40 -11.09 6.00 -6.96
CA GLY A 40 -10.97 7.12 -6.04
C GLY A 40 -10.85 6.74 -4.57
N GLU A 41 -10.89 5.45 -4.22
CA GLU A 41 -10.55 4.99 -2.88
C GLU A 41 -9.04 4.95 -2.67
N LEU A 42 -8.63 5.18 -1.43
CA LEU A 42 -7.23 5.15 -1.01
C LEU A 42 -7.07 4.15 0.13
N ALA A 43 -6.15 3.20 -0.02
CA ALA A 43 -5.72 2.30 1.06
C ALA A 43 -4.36 2.76 1.59
N VAL A 44 -4.26 2.92 2.91
CA VAL A 44 -3.04 3.36 3.59
C VAL A 44 -2.35 2.17 4.25
N LEU A 45 -1.07 2.03 3.93
CA LEU A 45 -0.17 1.02 4.47
C LEU A 45 0.93 1.68 5.29
N MET A 46 1.24 1.12 6.46
CA MET A 46 2.40 1.49 7.26
C MET A 46 3.37 0.34 7.41
N PHE A 47 4.66 0.65 7.48
CA PHE A 47 5.72 -0.28 7.81
C PHE A 47 6.84 0.47 8.53
N THR A 48 7.67 -0.25 9.30
CA THR A 48 8.73 0.36 10.14
C THR A 48 10.14 0.11 9.59
N SER A 49 10.27 -0.70 8.55
CA SER A 49 11.55 -0.99 7.88
C SER A 49 11.94 0.11 6.89
N SER A 50 13.16 0.03 6.37
CA SER A 50 13.58 0.83 5.21
C SER A 50 12.84 0.42 3.93
N TRP A 51 12.85 1.28 2.91
CA TRP A 51 12.25 0.96 1.61
C TRP A 51 12.93 -0.23 0.96
N GLY A 52 14.27 -0.30 1.03
CA GLY A 52 15.05 -1.42 0.48
C GLY A 52 14.77 -2.77 1.14
N ALA A 53 14.26 -2.76 2.37
CA ALA A 53 13.85 -3.97 3.10
C ALA A 53 12.35 -4.30 2.95
N LEU A 54 11.55 -3.42 2.33
CA LEU A 54 10.12 -3.65 2.15
C LEU A 54 9.89 -4.88 1.25
N SER A 55 9.28 -5.91 1.83
CA SER A 55 8.94 -7.15 1.14
C SER A 55 7.52 -7.61 1.49
N GLY A 56 7.11 -8.75 0.96
CA GLY A 56 5.75 -9.25 1.12
C GLY A 56 5.36 -9.45 2.59
N GLY A 57 4.16 -9.01 2.95
CA GLY A 57 3.60 -9.12 4.30
C GLY A 57 4.23 -8.22 5.38
N MET A 58 5.17 -7.34 5.02
CA MET A 58 5.86 -6.48 5.98
C MET A 58 5.13 -5.17 6.30
N ALA A 59 4.15 -4.79 5.49
CA ALA A 59 3.31 -3.64 5.76
C ALA A 59 2.04 -4.06 6.51
N ASN A 60 1.46 -3.11 7.23
CA ASN A 60 0.17 -3.24 7.86
C ASN A 60 -0.79 -2.28 7.17
N HIS A 61 -1.97 -2.80 6.81
CA HIS A 61 -3.10 -1.96 6.48
C HIS A 61 -3.55 -1.18 7.71
N GLU A 62 -3.63 0.14 7.58
CA GLU A 62 -4.17 1.01 8.62
C GLU A 62 -5.66 1.29 8.38
N TYR A 63 -5.98 1.92 7.25
CA TYR A 63 -7.35 2.29 6.89
C TYR A 63 -7.55 2.38 5.37
N THR A 64 -8.81 2.29 4.96
CA THR A 64 -9.25 2.63 3.60
C THR A 64 -10.11 3.88 3.66
N TYR A 65 -9.65 4.95 3.02
CA TYR A 65 -10.45 6.14 2.83
C TYR A 65 -11.43 5.94 1.67
N HIS A 66 -12.70 6.20 1.97
CA HIS A 66 -13.78 6.23 1.00
C HIS A 66 -14.31 7.66 0.97
N LEU A 67 -14.40 8.27 -0.21
CA LEU A 67 -15.09 9.55 -0.36
C LEU A 67 -16.54 9.36 0.09
N PRO A 68 -17.04 10.14 1.06
CA PRO A 68 -18.47 10.16 1.34
C PRO A 68 -19.18 10.64 0.07
N ILE A 69 -20.11 9.82 -0.42
CA ILE A 69 -20.98 10.14 -1.55
C ILE A 69 -21.96 11.23 -1.13
#